data_AF-A0A2G2G3Y2-F1
#
_entry.id   AF-A0A2G2G3Y2-F1
#
_cell.length_a   1.000
_cell.length_b   1.000
_cell.length_c   1.000
_cell.angle_alpha   90.00
_cell.angle_beta   90.00
_cell.angle_gamma   90.00
#
_symmetry.space_group_name_H-M   'P 1'
#
loop_
_entity.id
_entity.type
_entity.pdbx_description
1 polymer ?
#
loop_
_entity_poly.entity_id
_entity_poly.type
_entity_poly.pdbx_seq_one_letter_code
_entity_poly.pdbx_strand_id
1 'polypeptide(L)' 'MKLLIVDDNANNRLVLNLLLQDYGEDKNEVYEIEECQNALEAVNKAKKGNYNIIFKDFKKWPTNSQP' A
#
# COMPACT_ATOMS: atom_id res chain seq x y z
N MET A 1 5.95 0.26 -12.95
CA MET A 1 5.44 -0.86 -12.11
C MET A 1 4.30 -0.32 -11.24
N LYS A 2 3.22 -1.07 -11.03
CA LYS A 2 2.05 -0.60 -10.26
C LYS A 2 2.07 -1.14 -8.83
N LEU A 3 2.02 -0.23 -7.85
CA LEU A 3 2.20 -0.49 -6.43
C LEU A 3 0.94 -0.06 -5.66
N LEU A 4 0.59 -0.80 -4.62
CA LEU A 4 -0.46 -0.41 -3.67
C LEU A 4 0.11 -0.33 -2.25
N ILE A 5 -0.07 0.82 -1.60
CA ILE A 5 0.25 1.01 -0.18
C ILE A 5 -1.05 0.96 0.63
N VAL A 6 -1.06 0.16 1.69
CA VAL A 6 -2.20 -0.06 2.60
C VAL A 6 -1.74 0.19 4.03
N ASP A 7 -2.05 1.37 4.57
CA ASP A 7 -1.65 1.75 5.92
C ASP A 7 -2.66 2.79 6.48
N ASP A 8 -3.09 2.61 7.73
CA ASP A 8 -4.06 3.50 8.38
C ASP A 8 -3.46 4.86 8.75
N ASN A 9 -2.13 4.94 8.86
CA ASN A 9 -1.38 6.14 9.15
C ASN A 9 -0.98 6.89 7.87
N ALA A 10 -1.49 8.10 7.71
CA ALA A 10 -1.20 8.94 6.55
C ALA A 10 0.29 9.32 6.41
N ASN A 11 1.01 9.49 7.52
CA ASN A 11 2.44 9.81 7.49
C ASN A 11 3.26 8.63 7.00
N ASN A 12 2.91 7.40 7.40
CA ASN A 12 3.58 6.20 6.91
C ASN A 12 3.42 6.06 5.39
N ARG A 13 2.20 6.27 4.88
CA ARG A 13 1.94 6.24 3.43
C ARG A 13 2.76 7.29 2.70
N LEU A 14 2.79 8.52 3.21
CA LEU A 14 3.58 9.61 2.62
C LEU A 14 5.07 9.28 2.58
N VAL A 15 5.64 8.83 3.70
CA VAL A 15 7.07 8.48 3.79
C VAL A 15 7.41 7.33 2.84
N LEU A 16 6.60 6.26 2.82
CA LEU A 16 6.85 5.13 1.91
C LEU A 16 6.70 5.53 0.44
N ASN A 17 5.74 6.40 0.11
CA ASN A 17 5.57 6.93 -1.24
C ASN A 17 6.83 7.68 -1.67
N LEU A 18 7.33 8.61 -0.85
CA LEU A 18 8.55 9.36 -1.14
C LEU A 18 9.78 8.45 -1.32
N LEU A 19 9.96 7.45 -0.44
CA LEU A 19 11.07 6.50 -0.55
C LEU A 19 11.00 5.64 -1.82
N LEU A 20 9.79 5.25 -2.23
CA LEU A 20 9.61 4.48 -3.47
C LEU A 20 9.87 5.35 -4.70
N GLN A 21 9.43 6.61 -4.71
CA GLN A 21 9.74 7.53 -5.80
C GLN A 21 11.26 7.77 -5.93
N ASP A 22 11.93 8.06 -4.81
CA ASP A 22 13.39 8.24 -4.74
C ASP A 22 14.15 6.99 -5.25
N TYR A 23 13.76 5.80 -4.77
CA TYR A 23 14.33 4.54 -5.27
C TYR A 23 14.07 4.31 -6.76
N GLY A 24 12.88 4.69 -7.26
CA GLY A 24 12.55 4.61 -8.67
C GLY A 24 13.42 5.53 -9.52
N GLU A 25 13.61 6.78 -9.10
CA GLU A 25 14.50 7.74 -9.75
C GLU A 25 15.94 7.20 -9.85
N ASP A 26 16.49 6.66 -8.76
CA ASP A 26 17.82 6.04 -8.71
C ASP A 26 17.98 4.85 -9.68
N LYS A 27 16.88 4.14 -9.97
CA LYS A 27 16.85 2.99 -10.88
C LYS A 27 16.39 3.35 -12.29
N ASN A 28 16.06 4.61 -12.55
CA ASN A 28 15.40 5.06 -13.78
C ASN A 28 14.11 4.26 -14.08
N GLU A 29 13.36 3.94 -13.02
CA GLU A 29 12.08 3.24 -13.05
C GLU A 29 10.96 4.17 -12.59
N VAL A 30 9.79 4.09 -13.24
CA VAL A 30 8.59 4.83 -12.83
C VAL A 30 7.63 3.90 -12.10
N TYR A 31 7.24 4.30 -10.89
CA TYR A 31 6.26 3.61 -10.08
C TYR A 31 4.92 4.35 -10.06
N GLU A 32 3.87 3.63 -10.45
CA GLU A 32 2.49 4.06 -10.28
C GLU A 32 2.02 3.61 -8.89
N ILE A 33 2.05 4.54 -7.93
CA ILE A 33 1.70 4.25 -6.54
C ILE A 33 0.27 4.68 -6.27
N GLU A 34 -0.54 3.74 -5.80
CA GLU A 34 -1.84 4.03 -5.21
C GLU A 34 -1.83 3.75 -3.71
N GLU A 35 -2.68 4.47 -2.98
CA GLU A 35 -2.78 4.37 -1.52
C GLU A 35 -4.21 4.01 -1.09
N CYS A 36 -4.34 3.34 0.05
CA CYS A 36 -5.60 3.17 0.77
C CYS A 36 -5.37 3.01 2.27
N GLN A 37 -6.42 3.23 3.05
CA GLN A 37 -6.31 3.34 4.51
C GLN A 37 -6.69 2.06 5.25
N ASN A 38 -7.38 1.13 4.56
CA ASN A 38 -7.92 -0.06 5.19
C ASN A 38 -7.94 -1.26 4.24
N ALA A 39 -8.09 -2.45 4.84
CA ALA A 39 -8.07 -3.72 4.12
C ALA A 39 -9.24 -3.87 3.13
N LEU A 40 -10.41 -3.28 3.42
CA LEU A 40 -11.58 -3.39 2.54
C LEU A 40 -11.35 -2.64 1.23
N GLU A 41 -10.87 -1.40 1.31
CA GLU A 41 -10.44 -0.62 0.15
C GLU A 41 -9.34 -1.32 -0.63
N ALA A 42 -8.34 -1.87 0.07
CA ALA A 42 -7.25 -2.61 -0.56
C ALA A 42 -7.77 -3.82 -1.37
N VAL A 43 -8.71 -4.60 -0.82
CA VAL A 43 -9.33 -5.73 -1.54
C VAL A 43 -10.13 -5.24 -2.74
N ASN A 44 -10.89 -4.15 -2.60
CA ASN A 44 -11.67 -3.59 -3.71
C ASN A 44 -10.77 -3.08 -4.85
N LYS A 45 -9.65 -2.45 -4.49
CA LYS A 45 -8.63 -2.02 -5.44
C LYS A 45 -7.94 -3.20 -6.10
N ALA A 46 -7.46 -4.18 -5.32
CA ALA A 46 -6.78 -5.36 -5.84
C ALA A 46 -7.66 -6.24 -6.75
N LYS A 47 -8.98 -6.26 -6.54
CA LYS A 47 -9.92 -6.93 -7.43
C LYS A 47 -10.11 -6.23 -8.78
N LYS A 48 -9.93 -4.90 -8.82
CA LYS A 48 -10.15 -4.06 -10.01
C LYS A 48 -8.87 -3.76 -10.76
N GLY A 49 -7.73 -3.77 -10.08
CA GLY A 49 -6.43 -3.38 -10.61
C GLY A 49 -5.41 -4.51 -10.58
N ASN A 50 -4.51 -4.50 -11.56
CA ASN A 50 -3.33 -5.37 -11.58
C ASN A 50 -2.17 -4.66 -10.87
N TYR A 51 -1.98 -4.94 -9.58
CA TYR A 51 -0.81 -4.47 -8.83
C TYR A 51 0.30 -5.53 -8.86
N ASN A 52 1.55 -5.09 -9.03
CA ASN A 52 2.71 -5.96 -9.00
C ASN A 52 3.12 -6.29 -7.57
N ILE A 53 3.04 -5.30 -6.68
CA ILE A 53 3.41 -5.42 -5.26
C ILE A 53 2.38 -4.64 -4.42
N ILE A 54 2.05 -5.20 -3.26
CA ILE A 54 1.19 -4.56 -2.26
C ILE A 54 1.97 -4.47 -0.95
N PHE A 55 2.24 -3.24 -0.50
CA PHE A 55 2.80 -2.95 0.82
C PHE A 55 1.64 -2.76 1.80
N LYS A 56 1.54 -3.62 2.81
CA LYS A 56 0.46 -3.58 3.79
C LYS A 56 1.05 -3.48 5.20
N ASP A 57 0.58 -2.51 5.98
CA ASP A 57 0.86 -2.47 7.42
C ASP A 57 0.13 -3.63 8.13
N PHE A 58 0.89 -4.40 8.90
CA PHE A 58 0.41 -5.52 9.68
C PHE A 58 0.19 -5.10 11.13
N LYS A 59 -0.52 -3.98 11.36
CA LYS A 59 -1.08 -3.72 12.68
C LYS A 59 -2.21 -4.70 12.94
N LYS A 60 -2.21 -5.27 14.17
CA LYS A 60 -3.10 -6.36 14.63
C LYS A 60 -4.49 -6.30 13.97
N TRP A 61 -4.82 -7.37 13.25
CA TRP A 61 -6.21 -7.73 13.00
C TRP A 61 -6.91 -7.84 14.37
N PRO A 62 -8.07 -7.21 14.62
CA PRO A 62 -8.89 -7.60 15.75
C PRO A 62 -9.27 -9.06 15.49
N THR A 63 -8.56 -9.97 16.14
CA THR A 63 -9.06 -11.34 16.31
C THR A 63 -10.36 -11.16 17.05
N ASN A 64 -11.47 -11.24 16.35
CA ASN A 64 -12.73 -11.58 16.96
C ASN A 64 -12.48 -12.92 17.64
N SER A 65 -12.07 -12.89 18.91
CA SER A 65 -12.61 -13.82 19.88
C SER A 65 -14.12 -13.62 19.77
N GLN A 66 -14.74 -14.44 18.93
CA GLN A 66 -16.19 -14.62 18.97
C GLN A 66 -16.53 -14.94 20.45
N PRO A 67 -17.58 -14.33 21.01
CA PRO A 67 -18.08 -14.76 22.31
C PRO A 67 -18.51 -16.23 22.29
#